data_AF-A0A1R3XGZ9-F1
#
_entry.id   AF-A0A1R3XGZ9-F1
#
_cell.length_a   1.000
_cell.length_b   1.000
_cell.length_c   1.000
_cell.angle_alpha   90.00
_cell.angle_beta   90.00
_cell.angle_gamma   90.00
#
_symmetry.space_group_name_H-M   'P 1'
#
loop_
_entity.id
_entity.type
_entity.pdbx_description
1 polymer ?
#
loop_
_entity_poly.entity_id
_entity_poly.type
_entity_poly.pdbx_seq_one_letter_code
_entity_poly.pdbx_strand_id
1 'polypeptide(L)'
;MAFEQHSFPHERRSLVADVRHQLISFIRSFTLLLYIVMGMAVVGVVMKFLGLTGGSFVFVFAMAVLMLLLLVQVGLSFFYIVSNVWLALLGAFSSFSLVAGLLALIFRYQNWFGWQVIFYAVVPLYLLVGLLLFLYLKRFRKLHEPLRNFFYLNLVIPFAFLLLLGLVSFLFSADRFNKEEDPVLEQSPIPIDRAAAEDTTGLWRTY
;
A
#
# COMPACT_ATOMS: atom_id res chain seq x y z
N MET A 1 35.17 -11.04 -52.26
CA MET A 1 34.48 -10.00 -51.47
C MET A 1 33.96 -10.66 -50.20
N ALA A 2 34.64 -10.48 -49.08
CA ALA A 2 34.18 -10.94 -47.77
C ALA A 2 33.58 -9.73 -47.04
N PHE A 3 32.29 -9.79 -46.73
CA PHE A 3 31.64 -8.81 -45.88
C PHE A 3 32.03 -9.10 -44.44
N GLU A 4 32.91 -8.28 -43.87
CA GLU A 4 33.18 -8.29 -42.43
C GLU A 4 31.94 -7.79 -41.67
N GLN A 5 31.27 -8.73 -41.01
CA GLN A 5 30.18 -8.44 -40.10
C GLN A 5 30.78 -7.99 -38.76
N HIS A 6 31.23 -6.73 -38.70
CA HIS A 6 31.59 -6.08 -37.45
C HIS A 6 30.33 -5.89 -36.60
N SER A 7 30.15 -6.83 -35.69
CA SER A 7 29.15 -6.79 -34.64
C SER A 7 29.46 -5.62 -33.71
N PHE A 8 28.41 -4.92 -33.24
CA PHE A 8 28.47 -3.78 -32.32
C PHE A 8 28.27 -4.22 -30.86
N PRO A 9 29.28 -4.75 -30.14
CA PRO A 9 29.15 -5.07 -28.72
C PRO A 9 29.12 -3.83 -27.83
N HIS A 10 29.61 -2.67 -28.31
CA HIS A 10 29.64 -1.42 -27.54
C HIS A 10 28.28 -0.72 -27.47
N GLU A 11 27.50 -0.72 -28.54
CA GLU A 11 26.20 -0.05 -28.59
C GLU A 11 25.17 -0.75 -27.67
N ARG A 12 25.12 -2.10 -27.68
CA ARG A 12 24.30 -2.88 -26.73
C ARG A 12 24.70 -2.66 -25.26
N ARG A 13 25.99 -2.52 -24.94
CA ARG A 13 26.44 -2.24 -23.57
C ARG A 13 26.04 -0.84 -23.11
N SER A 14 26.07 0.15 -24.00
CA SER A 14 25.62 1.52 -23.69
C SER A 14 24.11 1.58 -23.42
N LEU A 15 23.30 0.91 -24.24
CA LEU A 15 21.84 0.91 -24.13
C LEU A 15 21.36 0.21 -22.86
N VAL A 16 22.01 -0.90 -22.47
CA VAL A 16 21.72 -1.59 -21.20
C VAL A 16 22.16 -0.75 -19.99
N ALA A 17 23.25 0.02 -20.11
CA ALA A 17 23.71 0.91 -19.04
C ALA A 17 22.76 2.10 -18.83
N ASP A 18 22.28 2.72 -19.91
CA ASP A 18 21.33 3.84 -19.86
C ASP A 18 19.96 3.42 -19.31
N VAL A 19 19.42 2.28 -19.77
CA VAL A 19 18.16 1.73 -19.23
C VAL A 19 18.32 1.42 -17.74
N ARG A 20 19.46 0.86 -17.32
CA ARG A 20 19.73 0.60 -15.90
C ARG A 20 19.80 1.88 -15.08
N HIS A 21 20.40 2.94 -15.61
CA HIS A 21 20.52 4.22 -14.92
C HIS A 21 19.18 4.93 -14.77
N GLN A 22 18.38 5.02 -15.86
CA GLN A 22 17.03 5.57 -15.81
C GLN A 22 16.15 4.83 -14.82
N LEU A 23 16.27 3.51 -14.77
CA LEU A 23 15.45 2.69 -13.91
C LEU A 23 15.85 2.78 -12.42
N ILE A 24 17.15 2.91 -12.11
CA ILE A 24 17.61 3.23 -10.75
C ILE A 24 17.10 4.61 -10.31
N SER A 25 17.14 5.60 -11.21
CA SER A 25 16.61 6.95 -10.95
C SER A 25 15.10 6.90 -10.67
N PHE A 26 14.35 6.18 -11.49
CA PHE A 26 12.91 5.97 -11.30
C PHE A 26 12.59 5.31 -9.95
N ILE A 27 13.30 4.23 -9.59
CA ILE A 27 13.13 3.57 -8.28
C ILE A 27 13.35 4.56 -7.15
N ARG A 28 14.41 5.37 -7.21
CA ARG A 28 14.73 6.35 -6.17
C ARG A 28 13.60 7.38 -6.01
N SER A 29 13.10 7.91 -7.13
CA SER A 29 11.98 8.85 -7.14
C SER A 29 10.70 8.22 -6.61
N PHE A 30 10.43 6.97 -7.00
CA PHE A 30 9.28 6.20 -6.50
C PHE A 30 9.36 5.98 -4.99
N THR A 31 10.52 5.53 -4.48
CA THR A 31 10.74 5.34 -3.03
C THR A 31 10.54 6.65 -2.26
N LEU A 32 11.05 7.76 -2.78
CA LEU A 32 10.89 9.08 -2.16
C LEU A 32 9.41 9.48 -2.10
N LEU A 33 8.68 9.30 -3.20
CA LEU A 33 7.24 9.58 -3.25
C LEU A 33 6.47 8.72 -2.26
N LEU A 34 6.79 7.42 -2.19
CA LEU A 34 6.20 6.50 -1.22
C LEU A 34 6.38 7.01 0.22
N TYR A 35 7.59 7.46 0.60
CA TYR A 35 7.84 8.01 1.93
C TYR A 35 7.12 9.33 2.20
N ILE A 36 7.02 10.21 1.21
CA ILE A 36 6.24 11.46 1.36
C ILE A 36 4.79 11.12 1.68
N VAL A 37 4.19 10.18 0.96
CA VAL A 37 2.77 9.82 1.17
C VAL A 37 2.58 9.06 2.48
N MET A 38 3.53 8.20 2.90
CA MET A 38 3.52 7.62 4.26
C MET A 38 3.56 8.73 5.33
N GLY A 39 4.40 9.75 5.14
CA GLY A 39 4.46 10.92 6.01
C GLY A 39 3.13 11.67 6.06
N MET A 40 2.48 11.87 4.91
CA MET A 40 1.15 12.48 4.86
C MET A 40 0.09 11.65 5.59
N ALA A 41 0.15 10.32 5.52
CA ALA A 41 -0.74 9.45 6.28
C ALA A 41 -0.53 9.63 7.79
N VAL A 42 0.73 9.72 8.26
CA VAL A 42 1.03 10.02 9.68
C VAL A 42 0.50 11.40 10.07
N VAL A 43 0.70 12.42 9.23
CA VAL A 43 0.16 13.77 9.47
C VAL A 43 -1.36 13.73 9.57
N GLY A 44 -2.05 13.01 8.69
CA GLY A 44 -3.50 12.84 8.76
C GLY A 44 -3.97 12.19 10.07
N VAL A 45 -3.25 11.17 10.54
CA VAL A 45 -3.50 10.53 11.84
C VAL A 45 -3.29 11.51 12.99
N VAL A 46 -2.17 12.25 13.01
CA VAL A 46 -1.85 13.24 14.05
C VAL A 46 -2.87 14.38 14.06
N MET A 47 -3.22 14.93 12.89
CA MET A 47 -4.25 15.97 12.76
C MET A 47 -5.57 15.51 13.34
N LYS A 48 -5.96 14.26 13.07
CA LYS A 48 -7.15 13.67 13.66
C LYS A 48 -7.06 13.52 15.18
N PHE A 49 -5.93 13.06 15.71
CA PHE A 49 -5.73 12.99 17.17
C PHE A 49 -5.76 14.37 17.85
N LEU A 50 -5.41 15.45 17.13
CA LEU A 50 -5.45 16.82 17.62
C LEU A 50 -6.82 17.52 17.40
N GLY A 51 -7.81 16.83 16.82
CA GLY A 51 -9.14 17.41 16.53
C GLY A 51 -9.12 18.46 15.41
N LEU A 52 -8.11 18.45 14.53
CA LEU A 52 -8.04 19.39 13.41
C LEU A 52 -9.00 18.99 12.29
N THR A 53 -9.91 19.91 11.93
CA THR A 53 -10.86 19.74 10.83
C THR A 53 -10.12 19.38 9.54
N GLY A 54 -10.53 18.29 8.88
CA GLY A 54 -9.90 17.79 7.66
C GLY A 54 -8.81 16.72 7.84
N GLY A 55 -8.39 16.40 9.08
CA GLY A 55 -7.44 15.31 9.33
C GLY A 55 -7.89 13.97 8.73
N SER A 56 -9.21 13.71 8.75
CA SER A 56 -9.82 12.55 8.11
C SER A 56 -9.62 12.49 6.60
N PHE A 57 -9.80 13.62 5.93
CA PHE A 57 -9.65 13.70 4.48
C PHE A 57 -8.19 13.46 4.08
N VAL A 58 -7.25 14.13 4.77
CA VAL A 58 -5.81 13.98 4.53
C VAL A 58 -5.37 12.52 4.71
N PHE A 59 -5.85 11.86 5.76
CA PHE A 59 -5.54 10.45 6.01
C PHE A 59 -6.07 9.55 4.89
N VAL A 60 -7.36 9.61 4.56
CA VAL A 60 -7.97 8.76 3.53
C VAL A 60 -7.33 9.01 2.16
N PHE A 61 -7.07 10.27 1.82
CA PHE A 61 -6.40 10.65 0.57
C PHE A 61 -4.98 10.06 0.50
N ALA A 62 -4.19 10.21 1.57
CA ALA A 62 -2.84 9.64 1.62
C ALA A 62 -2.86 8.11 1.49
N MET A 63 -3.81 7.43 2.15
CA MET A 63 -3.96 5.98 2.07
C MET A 63 -4.34 5.52 0.65
N ALA A 64 -5.22 6.26 -0.04
CA ALA A 64 -5.59 5.99 -1.43
C ALA A 64 -4.42 6.17 -2.40
N VAL A 65 -3.63 7.24 -2.22
CA VAL A 65 -2.40 7.46 -3.01
C VAL A 65 -1.38 6.36 -2.73
N LEU A 66 -1.20 5.93 -1.46
CA LEU A 66 -0.33 4.79 -1.11
C LEU A 66 -0.77 3.51 -1.80
N MET A 67 -2.07 3.22 -1.83
CA MET A 67 -2.59 2.06 -2.55
C MET A 67 -2.23 2.12 -4.03
N LEU A 68 -2.40 3.28 -4.67
CA LEU A 68 -2.05 3.45 -6.09
C LEU A 68 -0.56 3.24 -6.33
N LEU A 69 0.31 3.79 -5.48
CA LEU A 69 1.75 3.58 -5.57
C LEU A 69 2.10 2.10 -5.39
N LEU A 70 1.51 1.41 -4.42
CA LEU A 70 1.76 -0.01 -4.19
C LEU A 70 1.21 -0.89 -5.31
N LEU A 71 0.12 -0.52 -5.97
CA LEU A 71 -0.35 -1.19 -7.19
C LEU A 71 0.65 -1.02 -8.34
N VAL A 72 1.21 0.19 -8.51
CA VAL A 72 2.33 0.40 -9.45
C VAL A 72 3.54 -0.45 -9.06
N GLN A 73 3.84 -0.58 -7.76
CA GLN A 73 4.92 -1.43 -7.25
C GLN A 73 4.69 -2.92 -7.56
N VAL A 74 3.45 -3.41 -7.56
CA VAL A 74 3.13 -4.78 -8.02
C VAL A 74 3.57 -4.94 -9.48
N GLY A 75 3.20 -4.01 -10.35
CA GLY A 75 3.61 -4.02 -11.77
C GLY A 75 5.14 -3.97 -11.92
N LEU A 76 5.79 -3.04 -11.23
CA LEU A 76 7.25 -2.90 -11.25
C LEU A 76 7.98 -4.13 -10.74
N SER A 77 7.43 -4.83 -9.74
CA SER A 77 8.03 -6.05 -9.19
C SER A 77 8.12 -7.16 -10.25
N PHE A 78 7.14 -7.25 -11.16
CA PHE A 78 7.18 -8.19 -12.28
C PHE A 78 8.17 -7.75 -13.38
N PHE A 79 8.21 -6.46 -13.72
CA PHE A 79 9.10 -5.96 -14.78
C PHE A 79 10.58 -5.89 -14.38
N TYR A 80 10.88 -5.58 -13.12
CA TYR A 80 12.26 -5.33 -12.68
C TYR A 80 13.03 -6.62 -12.36
N ILE A 81 12.32 -7.65 -11.93
CA ILE A 81 12.94 -8.85 -11.37
C ILE A 81 12.86 -10.02 -12.36
N VAL A 82 13.22 -9.74 -13.62
CA VAL A 82 13.32 -10.77 -14.66
C VAL A 82 14.40 -11.81 -14.32
N SER A 83 15.38 -11.44 -13.49
CA SER A 83 16.48 -12.34 -13.09
C SER A 83 16.17 -13.23 -11.88
N ASN A 84 15.07 -13.02 -11.14
CA ASN A 84 14.77 -13.85 -9.96
C ASN A 84 13.26 -13.90 -9.63
N VAL A 85 12.56 -14.86 -10.25
CA VAL A 85 11.10 -15.04 -10.12
C VAL A 85 10.63 -15.03 -8.66
N TRP A 86 11.41 -15.60 -7.73
CA TRP A 86 11.06 -15.64 -6.31
C TRP A 86 10.99 -14.25 -5.67
N LEU A 87 11.91 -13.36 -6.01
CA LEU A 87 11.93 -11.99 -5.48
C LEU A 87 10.83 -11.14 -6.14
N ALA A 88 10.53 -11.38 -7.43
CA ALA A 88 9.42 -10.76 -8.15
C ALA A 88 8.08 -11.09 -7.47
N LEU A 89 7.88 -12.38 -7.22
CA LEU A 89 6.68 -12.90 -6.58
C LEU A 89 6.55 -12.37 -5.15
N LEU A 90 7.64 -12.36 -4.38
CA LEU A 90 7.64 -11.80 -3.02
C LEU A 90 7.32 -10.31 -3.01
N GLY A 91 7.88 -9.54 -3.94
CA GLY A 91 7.59 -8.11 -4.11
C GLY A 91 6.12 -7.86 -4.45
N ALA A 92 5.57 -8.62 -5.40
CA ALA A 92 4.18 -8.52 -5.82
C ALA A 92 3.21 -8.93 -4.69
N PHE A 93 3.43 -10.09 -4.06
CA PHE A 93 2.59 -10.57 -2.94
C PHE A 93 2.64 -9.62 -1.76
N SER A 94 3.82 -9.09 -1.42
CA SER A 94 3.94 -8.13 -0.34
C SER A 94 3.24 -6.82 -0.64
N SER A 95 3.40 -6.29 -1.85
CA SER A 95 2.73 -5.05 -2.25
C SER A 95 1.22 -5.22 -2.31
N PHE A 96 0.73 -6.37 -2.81
CA PHE A 96 -0.69 -6.70 -2.81
C PHE A 96 -1.27 -6.83 -1.40
N SER A 97 -0.55 -7.49 -0.49
CA SER A 97 -0.95 -7.60 0.91
C SER A 97 -1.01 -6.22 1.60
N LEU A 98 -0.08 -5.32 1.27
CA LEU A 98 -0.11 -3.93 1.74
C LEU A 98 -1.33 -3.17 1.20
N VAL A 99 -1.65 -3.29 -0.09
CA VAL A 99 -2.85 -2.68 -0.69
C VAL A 99 -4.12 -3.17 0.01
N ALA A 100 -4.24 -4.49 0.23
CA ALA A 100 -5.41 -5.06 0.88
C ALA A 100 -5.53 -4.61 2.35
N GLY A 101 -4.40 -4.48 3.06
CA GLY A 101 -4.38 -3.94 4.43
C GLY A 101 -4.74 -2.46 4.51
N LEU A 102 -4.26 -1.64 3.57
CA LEU A 102 -4.67 -0.24 3.46
C LEU A 102 -6.17 -0.12 3.21
N LEU A 103 -6.72 -0.96 2.32
CA LEU A 103 -8.14 -1.00 2.03
C LEU A 103 -8.98 -1.36 3.27
N ALA A 104 -8.55 -2.38 4.02
CA ALA A 104 -9.20 -2.76 5.27
C ALA A 104 -9.21 -1.60 6.29
N LEU A 105 -8.10 -0.85 6.38
CA LEU A 105 -8.00 0.31 7.25
C LEU A 105 -8.88 1.47 6.81
N ILE A 106 -8.96 1.77 5.51
CA ILE A 106 -9.85 2.79 4.98
C ILE A 106 -11.31 2.43 5.31
N PHE A 107 -11.72 1.18 5.12
CA PHE A 107 -13.10 0.76 5.39
C PHE A 107 -13.43 0.77 6.88
N ARG A 108 -12.49 0.33 7.72
CA ARG A 108 -12.62 0.44 9.18
C ARG A 108 -12.75 1.91 9.59
N TYR A 109 -11.96 2.78 8.97
CA TYR A 109 -11.98 4.21 9.22
C TYR A 109 -13.31 4.85 8.82
N GLN A 110 -13.87 4.47 7.67
CA GLN A 110 -15.18 4.92 7.19
C GLN A 110 -16.37 4.23 7.91
N ASN A 111 -16.11 3.40 8.92
CA ASN A 111 -17.11 2.61 9.65
C ASN A 111 -17.98 1.68 8.77
N TRP A 112 -17.46 1.26 7.62
CA TRP A 112 -18.24 0.44 6.69
C TRP A 112 -18.25 -1.03 7.13
N PHE A 113 -19.41 -1.63 7.36
CA PHE A 113 -19.58 -2.98 7.94
C PHE A 113 -18.71 -4.08 7.32
N GLY A 114 -18.43 -4.03 6.01
CA GLY A 114 -17.59 -5.01 5.35
C GLY A 114 -16.10 -4.94 5.71
N TRP A 115 -15.65 -3.97 6.53
CA TRP A 115 -14.27 -3.90 7.03
C TRP A 115 -13.87 -5.16 7.78
N GLN A 116 -14.79 -5.80 8.51
CA GLN A 116 -14.52 -7.02 9.27
C GLN A 116 -14.18 -8.18 8.36
N VAL A 117 -14.96 -8.37 7.29
CA VAL A 117 -14.75 -9.45 6.30
C VAL A 117 -13.39 -9.28 5.62
N ILE A 118 -13.10 -8.06 5.16
CA ILE A 118 -11.80 -7.77 4.53
C ILE A 118 -10.68 -7.97 5.54
N PHE A 119 -10.84 -7.49 6.77
CA PHE A 119 -9.82 -7.65 7.81
C PHE A 119 -9.50 -9.13 8.09
N TYR A 120 -10.51 -9.98 8.27
CA TYR A 120 -10.30 -11.41 8.51
C TYR A 120 -9.69 -12.14 7.30
N ALA A 121 -9.95 -11.67 6.07
CA ALA A 121 -9.28 -12.20 4.87
C ALA A 121 -7.83 -11.72 4.75
N VAL A 122 -7.57 -10.46 5.11
CA VAL A 122 -6.26 -9.82 4.94
C VAL A 122 -5.27 -10.21 6.02
N VAL A 123 -5.70 -10.38 7.27
CA VAL A 123 -4.77 -10.73 8.37
C VAL A 123 -3.99 -12.02 8.10
N PRO A 124 -4.60 -13.16 7.71
CA PRO A 124 -3.86 -14.37 7.38
C PRO A 124 -2.90 -14.17 6.21
N LEU A 125 -3.35 -13.45 5.16
CA LEU A 125 -2.51 -13.11 4.01
C LEU A 125 -1.29 -12.29 4.44
N TYR A 126 -1.52 -11.28 5.29
CA TYR A 126 -0.50 -10.38 5.81
C TYR A 126 0.52 -11.15 6.67
N LEU A 127 0.06 -12.01 7.57
CA LEU A 127 0.94 -12.86 8.39
C LEU A 127 1.76 -13.83 7.52
N LEU A 128 1.14 -14.46 6.52
CA LEU A 128 1.83 -15.37 5.60
C LEU A 128 2.91 -14.63 4.80
N VAL A 129 2.61 -13.44 4.28
CA VAL A 129 3.58 -12.60 3.59
C VAL A 129 4.69 -12.17 4.52
N GLY A 130 4.38 -11.75 5.74
CA GLY A 130 5.38 -11.38 6.75
C GLY A 130 6.33 -12.53 7.08
N LEU A 131 5.80 -13.75 7.19
CA LEU A 131 6.60 -14.97 7.37
C LEU A 131 7.51 -15.24 6.18
N LEU A 132 6.98 -15.17 4.95
CA LEU A 132 7.76 -15.36 3.72
C LEU A 132 8.87 -14.32 3.60
N LEU A 133 8.57 -13.06 3.91
CA LEU A 133 9.50 -11.96 3.92
C LEU A 133 10.62 -12.20 4.94
N PHE A 134 10.28 -12.58 6.16
CA PHE A 134 11.23 -12.93 7.21
C PHE A 134 12.14 -14.11 6.83
N LEU A 135 11.57 -15.20 6.32
CA LEU A 135 12.33 -16.36 5.85
C LEU A 135 13.27 -15.99 4.70
N TYR A 136 12.83 -15.12 3.80
CA TYR A 136 13.64 -14.64 2.69
C TYR A 136 14.84 -13.81 3.19
N LEU A 137 14.63 -12.87 4.12
CA LEU A 137 15.73 -12.12 4.75
C LEU A 137 16.73 -13.05 5.44
N LYS A 138 16.24 -14.05 6.17
CA LYS A 138 17.08 -15.01 6.90
C LYS A 138 17.93 -15.84 5.94
N ARG A 139 17.33 -16.30 4.83
CA ARG A 139 18.01 -17.14 3.82
C ARG A 139 19.01 -16.35 2.97
N PHE A 140 18.68 -15.12 2.59
CA PHE A 140 19.47 -14.30 1.66
C PHE A 140 20.14 -13.10 2.34
N ARG A 141 20.78 -13.34 3.50
CA ARG A 141 21.44 -12.31 4.31
C ARG A 141 22.54 -11.53 3.57
N LYS A 142 23.05 -12.03 2.43
CA LYS A 142 24.03 -11.39 1.54
C LYS A 142 23.45 -11.04 0.15
N LEU A 143 22.32 -10.33 0.11
CA LEU A 143 21.83 -9.72 -1.13
C LEU A 143 22.82 -8.66 -1.63
N HIS A 144 23.01 -8.58 -2.96
CA HIS A 144 23.79 -7.50 -3.59
C HIS A 144 23.20 -6.13 -3.20
N GLU A 145 24.07 -5.16 -2.92
CA GLU A 145 23.70 -3.86 -2.33
C GLU A 145 22.53 -3.10 -2.99
N PRO A 146 22.40 -3.02 -4.34
CA PRO A 146 21.28 -2.29 -4.95
C PRO A 146 19.93 -2.98 -4.73
N LEU A 147 19.89 -4.33 -4.78
CA LEU A 147 18.68 -5.11 -4.54
C LEU A 147 18.27 -5.08 -3.07
N ARG A 148 19.25 -5.09 -2.15
CA ARG A 148 19.00 -5.02 -0.71
C ARG A 148 18.30 -3.71 -0.35
N ASN A 149 18.82 -2.58 -0.81
CA ASN A 149 18.23 -1.28 -0.48
C ASN A 149 16.81 -1.16 -1.03
N PHE A 150 16.57 -1.62 -2.26
CA PHE A 150 15.21 -1.65 -2.81
C PHE A 150 14.25 -2.46 -1.93
N PHE A 151 14.68 -3.66 -1.53
CA PHE A 151 13.85 -4.57 -0.74
C PHE A 151 13.51 -4.01 0.64
N TYR A 152 14.49 -3.47 1.37
CA TYR A 152 14.23 -2.89 2.69
C TYR A 152 13.41 -1.60 2.60
N LEU A 153 13.76 -0.69 1.69
CA LEU A 153 13.14 0.63 1.61
C LEU A 153 11.73 0.62 1.02
N ASN A 154 11.43 -0.29 0.09
CA ASN A 154 10.14 -0.34 -0.60
C ASN A 154 9.23 -1.49 -0.15
N LEU A 155 9.76 -2.48 0.58
CA LEU A 155 9.00 -3.64 1.02
C LEU A 155 8.92 -3.71 2.54
N VAL A 156 10.06 -3.85 3.21
CA VAL A 156 10.12 -4.09 4.66
C VAL A 156 9.57 -2.89 5.44
N ILE A 157 9.99 -1.67 5.09
CA ILE A 157 9.58 -0.46 5.82
C ILE A 157 8.08 -0.17 5.62
N PRO A 158 7.52 -0.17 4.39
CA PRO A 158 6.08 -0.02 4.20
C PRO A 158 5.27 -1.11 4.90
N PHE A 159 5.79 -2.34 4.94
CA PHE A 159 5.20 -3.43 5.69
C PHE A 159 5.17 -3.13 7.19
N ALA A 160 6.31 -2.83 7.81
CA ALA A 160 6.35 -2.47 9.23
C ALA A 160 5.44 -1.28 9.57
N PHE A 161 5.40 -0.26 8.69
CA PHE A 161 4.52 0.89 8.85
C PHE A 161 3.04 0.51 8.88
N LEU A 162 2.57 -0.30 7.91
CA LEU A 162 1.17 -0.69 7.87
C LEU A 162 0.78 -1.57 9.06
N LEU A 163 1.68 -2.44 9.51
CA LEU A 163 1.49 -3.23 10.72
C LEU A 163 1.31 -2.33 11.95
N LEU A 164 2.17 -1.32 12.12
CA LEU A 164 2.05 -0.35 13.20
C LEU A 164 0.74 0.44 13.12
N LEU A 165 0.39 0.92 11.91
CA LEU A 165 -0.86 1.64 11.69
C LEU A 165 -2.08 0.78 12.00
N GLY A 166 -2.04 -0.50 11.64
CA GLY A 166 -3.05 -1.49 11.99
C GLY A 166 -3.17 -1.69 13.49
N LEU A 167 -2.06 -1.91 14.20
CA LEU A 167 -2.06 -2.04 15.66
C LEU A 167 -2.64 -0.80 16.34
N VAL A 168 -2.23 0.40 15.93
CA VAL A 168 -2.79 1.66 16.43
C VAL A 168 -4.30 1.72 16.16
N SER A 169 -4.76 1.40 14.96
CA SER A 169 -6.19 1.39 14.61
C SER A 169 -7.01 0.40 15.44
N PHE A 170 -6.41 -0.68 15.96
CA PHE A 170 -7.07 -1.65 16.83
C PHE A 170 -7.02 -1.29 18.31
N LEU A 171 -5.91 -0.72 18.78
CA LEU A 171 -5.74 -0.31 20.17
C LEU A 171 -6.59 0.92 20.53
N PHE A 172 -6.83 1.82 19.56
CA PHE A 172 -7.72 2.96 19.73
C PHE A 172 -9.09 2.63 19.12
N SER A 173 -10.11 2.36 19.94
CA SER A 173 -11.46 2.00 19.49
C SER A 173 -12.00 2.96 18.42
N ALA A 174 -12.52 2.40 17.32
CA ALA A 174 -13.11 3.14 16.21
C ALA A 174 -14.21 4.12 16.66
N ASP A 175 -14.93 3.80 17.73
CA ASP A 175 -16.00 4.63 18.32
C ASP A 175 -15.51 5.96 18.92
N ARG A 176 -14.23 6.05 19.34
CA ARG A 176 -13.63 7.33 19.74
C ARG A 176 -13.04 8.11 18.56
N PHE A 177 -12.76 7.43 17.46
CA PHE A 177 -12.21 8.02 16.25
C PHE A 177 -13.28 8.60 15.32
N ASN A 178 -14.51 8.07 15.31
CA ASN A 178 -15.59 8.53 14.43
C ASN A 178 -16.65 9.40 15.12
N LYS A 179 -16.47 9.74 16.40
CA LYS A 179 -17.46 10.51 17.16
C LYS A 179 -17.46 12.01 16.91
N GLU A 180 -16.48 12.54 16.19
CA GLU A 180 -16.53 13.89 15.64
C GLU A 180 -17.12 13.82 14.24
N GLU A 181 -18.38 13.38 14.17
CA GLU A 181 -19.25 13.72 13.04
C GLU A 181 -19.38 15.24 13.03
N ASP A 182 -19.15 15.82 11.86
CA ASP A 182 -19.29 17.24 11.57
C ASP A 182 -20.60 17.79 12.19
N PRO A 183 -20.58 18.79 13.08
CA PRO A 183 -21.81 19.36 13.67
C PRO A 183 -22.76 19.96 12.61
N VAL A 184 -22.29 20.08 11.36
CA VAL A 184 -23.04 20.52 10.19
C VAL A 184 -24.00 19.43 9.67
N LEU A 185 -23.69 18.14 9.85
CA LEU A 185 -24.58 17.03 9.43
C LEU A 185 -25.70 16.79 10.43
N GLU A 186 -25.48 17.09 11.71
CA GLU A 186 -26.49 17.04 12.77
C GLU A 186 -27.57 18.13 12.61
N GLN A 187 -27.26 19.23 11.93
CA GLN A 187 -28.19 20.32 11.64
C GLN A 187 -28.91 20.19 10.28
N SER A 188 -28.74 19.08 9.56
CA SER A 188 -29.47 18.85 8.32
C SER A 188 -30.98 18.75 8.61
N PRO A 189 -31.84 19.54 7.95
CA PRO A 189 -33.29 19.52 8.13
C PRO A 189 -33.96 18.26 7.55
N ILE A 190 -33.18 17.34 6.99
CA ILE A 190 -33.66 16.08 6.43
C ILE A 190 -33.59 15.03 7.55
N PRO A 191 -34.73 14.50 8.03
CA PRO A 191 -34.72 13.47 9.06
C PRO A 191 -33.95 12.25 8.54
N ILE A 192 -32.87 11.91 9.24
CA ILE A 192 -32.15 10.66 9.02
C ILE A 192 -33.05 9.55 9.57
N ASP A 193 -33.91 9.01 8.71
CA ASP A 193 -34.75 7.87 9.04
C ASP A 193 -33.85 6.62 9.14
N ARG A 194 -33.31 6.38 10.34
CA ARG A 194 -32.39 5.27 10.62
C ARG A 194 -33.00 3.90 10.27
N ALA A 195 -34.33 3.81 10.21
CA ALA A 195 -35.04 2.61 9.78
C ALA A 195 -34.79 2.26 8.29
N ALA A 196 -34.62 3.27 7.42
CA ALA A 196 -34.40 3.05 5.99
C ALA A 196 -32.94 2.65 5.65
N ALA A 197 -31.99 2.95 6.55
CA ALA A 197 -30.58 2.57 6.39
C ALA A 197 -30.29 1.14 6.88
N GLU A 198 -31.08 0.64 7.84
CA GLU A 198 -30.94 -0.72 8.37
C GLU A 198 -31.73 -1.77 7.57
N ASP A 199 -32.83 -1.38 6.91
CA ASP A 199 -33.63 -2.30 6.09
C ASP A 199 -33.07 -2.47 4.66
N THR A 200 -31.98 -3.23 4.55
CA THR A 200 -31.52 -3.77 3.25
C THR A 200 -32.18 -5.10 2.89
N THR A 201 -33.13 -5.58 3.70
CA THR A 201 -33.72 -6.93 3.53
C THR A 201 -34.68 -7.03 2.34
N GLY A 202 -35.19 -5.89 1.85
CA GLY A 202 -36.03 -5.83 0.64
C GLY A 202 -35.28 -5.91 -0.70
N LEU A 203 -33.99 -5.60 -0.75
CA LEU A 203 -33.21 -5.52 -2.01
C LEU A 203 -32.77 -6.89 -2.56
N TRP A 204 -32.81 -7.93 -1.73
CA TRP A 204 -32.38 -9.29 -2.09
C TRP A 204 -33.53 -10.22 -2.52
N ARG A 205 -34.79 -9.75 -2.50
CA ARG A 205 -35.96 -10.58 -2.82
C ARG A 205 -36.44 -10.48 -4.28
N THR A 206 -35.73 -9.74 -5.14
CA THR A 206 -36.17 -9.47 -6.53
C THR A 206 -35.21 -9.94 -7.63
N TYR A 207 -34.45 -11.01 -7.39
CA TYR A 207 -33.77 -11.76 -8.46
C TYR A 207 -33.89 -13.27 -8.24
#